data_AF-A0A7Y2XSZ8-F1
#
_entry.id   AF-A0A7Y2XSZ8-F1
#
_cell.length_a   1.000
_cell.length_b   1.000
_cell.length_c   1.000
_cell.angle_alpha   90.00
_cell.angle_beta   90.00
_cell.angle_gamma   90.00
#
_symmetry.space_group_name_H-M   'P 1'
#
loop_
_entity.id
_entity.type
_entity.pdbx_description
1 polymer ?
#
loop_
_entity_poly.entity_id
_entity_poly.type
_entity_poly.pdbx_seq_one_letter_code
_entity_poly.pdbx_strand_id
1 'polypeptide(L)'
;PVDPVSRARLRLVHHRVIRDWYPLVAEIENSTAKKAEKPRQQLKESIVAANDLFKESDFLLSEELSLVDCTLAPLFWRLPVYGIDLGKPGSTIQGYIQRLISRPSFKASLTRAEREMVLNAT
;
A
#
# COMPACT_ATOMS: atom_id res chain seq x y z
N PRO A 1 -5.23 -17.56 5.36
CA PRO A 1 -6.21 -18.56 4.86
C PRO A 1 -5.76 -20.02 5.05
N VAL A 2 -6.61 -20.83 5.69
CA VAL A 2 -6.37 -22.28 5.87
C VAL A 2 -6.61 -23.05 4.59
N ASP A 3 -7.61 -22.67 3.79
CA ASP A 3 -7.91 -23.34 2.53
C ASP A 3 -6.80 -23.11 1.48
N PRO A 4 -6.44 -24.14 0.69
CA PRO A 4 -5.38 -24.03 -0.31
C PRO A 4 -5.68 -23.04 -1.44
N VAL A 5 -6.94 -22.90 -1.86
CA VAL A 5 -7.32 -22.09 -3.02
C VAL A 5 -7.20 -20.60 -2.71
N SER A 6 -7.74 -20.15 -1.58
CA SER A 6 -7.61 -18.75 -1.13
C SER A 6 -6.16 -18.42 -0.78
N ARG A 7 -5.40 -19.38 -0.25
CA ARG A 7 -3.96 -19.19 -0.03
C ARG A 7 -3.21 -18.99 -1.34
N ALA A 8 -3.54 -19.75 -2.39
CA ALA A 8 -2.94 -19.57 -3.72
C ALA A 8 -3.32 -18.21 -4.32
N ARG A 9 -4.61 -17.82 -4.25
CA ARG A 9 -5.09 -16.51 -4.72
C ARG A 9 -4.41 -15.35 -4.00
N LEU A 10 -4.34 -15.40 -2.67
CA LEU A 10 -3.70 -14.38 -1.86
C LEU A 10 -2.21 -14.24 -2.18
N ARG A 11 -1.49 -15.36 -2.37
CA ARG A 11 -0.08 -15.35 -2.79
C ARG A 11 0.11 -14.77 -4.19
N LEU A 12 -0.79 -15.06 -5.13
CA LEU A 12 -0.74 -14.52 -6.49
C LEU A 12 -0.92 -13.01 -6.48
N VAL A 13 -1.91 -12.52 -5.74
CA VAL A 13 -2.16 -11.08 -5.58
C VAL A 13 -0.96 -10.41 -4.93
N HIS A 14 -0.44 -10.96 -3.83
CA HIS A 14 0.75 -10.45 -3.18
C HIS A 14 1.95 -10.36 -4.14
N HIS A 15 2.21 -11.44 -4.90
CA HIS A 15 3.30 -11.46 -5.86
C HIS A 15 3.16 -10.38 -6.93
N ARG A 16 1.95 -10.16 -7.47
CA ARG A 16 1.70 -9.10 -8.44
C ARG A 16 1.95 -7.73 -7.85
N VAL A 17 1.42 -7.46 -6.65
CA VAL A 17 1.62 -6.17 -5.99
C VAL A 17 3.11 -5.89 -5.75
N ILE A 18 3.87 -6.85 -5.22
CA ILE A 18 5.30 -6.67 -5.02
C ILE A 18 6.01 -6.40 -6.35
N ARG A 19 5.75 -7.23 -7.37
CA ARG A 19 6.42 -7.13 -8.67
C ARG A 19 6.08 -5.83 -9.40
N ASP A 20 4.86 -5.34 -9.29
CA ASP A 20 4.37 -4.22 -10.08
C ASP A 20 4.61 -2.88 -9.37
N TRP A 21 4.53 -2.82 -8.03
CA TRP A 21 4.61 -1.56 -7.28
C TRP A 21 6.00 -1.28 -6.70
N TYR A 22 6.71 -2.27 -6.15
CA TYR A 22 7.99 -2.02 -5.47
C TYR A 22 9.10 -1.54 -6.40
N PRO A 23 9.20 -1.96 -7.68
CA PRO A 23 10.16 -1.36 -8.60
C PRO A 23 9.91 0.12 -8.84
N LEU A 24 8.65 0.55 -8.90
CA LEU A 24 8.29 1.97 -9.03
C LEU A 24 8.69 2.74 -7.77
N VAL A 25 8.46 2.15 -6.59
CA VAL A 25 8.91 2.73 -5.31
C VAL A 25 10.43 2.91 -5.29
N ALA A 26 11.17 1.87 -5.67
CA ALA A 26 12.63 1.95 -5.74
C ALA A 26 13.09 3.02 -6.74
N GLU A 27 12.40 3.17 -7.88
CA GLU A 27 12.70 4.24 -8.84
C GLU A 27 12.43 5.63 -8.25
N ILE A 28 11.32 5.81 -7.51
CA ILE A 28 10.97 7.07 -6.83
C ILE A 28 12.02 7.44 -5.79
N GLU A 29 12.45 6.49 -4.96
CA GLU A 29 13.40 6.72 -3.87
C GLU A 29 14.83 7.04 -4.37
N ASN A 30 15.22 6.47 -5.51
CA ASN A 30 16.56 6.66 -6.08
C ASN A 30 16.64 7.79 -7.12
N SER A 31 15.53 8.46 -7.42
CA SER A 31 15.46 9.49 -8.46
C SER A 31 15.47 10.91 -7.89
N THR A 32 15.91 11.86 -8.71
CA THR A 32 15.64 13.29 -8.44
C THR A 32 14.15 13.58 -8.62
N ALA A 33 13.65 14.63 -7.97
CA ALA A 33 12.22 14.99 -8.01
C ALA A 33 11.62 15.00 -9.43
N LYS A 34 12.34 15.54 -10.42
CA LYS A 34 11.88 15.60 -11.82
C LYS A 34 11.77 14.22 -12.48
N LYS A 35 12.66 13.29 -12.15
CA LYS A 35 12.65 11.92 -12.70
C LYS A 35 11.63 11.01 -11.99
N ALA A 36 11.30 11.33 -10.73
CA ALA A 36 10.32 10.60 -9.94
C ALA A 36 8.86 10.84 -10.36
N GLU A 37 8.54 11.90 -11.12
CA GLU A 37 7.16 12.21 -11.53
C GLU A 37 6.48 11.08 -12.30
N LYS A 38 7.18 10.48 -13.27
CA LYS A 38 6.62 9.38 -14.06
C LYS A 38 6.31 8.13 -13.21
N PRO A 39 7.26 7.58 -12.42
CA PRO A 39 6.97 6.41 -11.59
C PRO A 39 5.95 6.71 -10.48
N ARG A 40 5.88 7.94 -9.94
CA ARG A 40 4.80 8.35 -9.02
C ARG A 40 3.43 8.21 -9.66
N GLN A 41 3.27 8.76 -10.87
CA GLN A 41 2.01 8.69 -11.59
C GLN A 41 1.63 7.24 -11.93
N GLN A 42 2.59 6.43 -12.40
CA GLN A 42 2.37 5.01 -12.69
C GLN A 42 1.98 4.21 -11.45
N LEU A 43 2.62 4.47 -10.31
CA LEU A 43 2.30 3.81 -9.05
C LEU A 43 0.89 4.20 -8.58
N LYS A 44 0.55 5.49 -8.63
CA LYS A 44 -0.79 5.99 -8.31
C LYS A 44 -1.85 5.31 -9.19
N GLU A 45 -1.66 5.30 -10.50
CA GLU A 45 -2.60 4.67 -11.45
C GLU A 45 -2.74 3.17 -11.20
N SER A 46 -1.63 2.47 -10.92
CA SER A 46 -1.64 1.03 -10.63
C SER A 46 -2.37 0.71 -9.32
N ILE A 47 -2.19 1.54 -8.29
CA ILE A 47 -2.92 1.40 -7.03
C ILE A 47 -4.42 1.63 -7.27
N VAL A 48 -4.80 2.72 -7.94
CA VAL A 48 -6.21 3.04 -8.24
C VAL A 48 -6.86 1.97 -9.12
N ALA A 49 -6.13 1.41 -10.08
CA ALA A 49 -6.61 0.31 -10.91
C ALA A 49 -6.90 -0.97 -10.11
N ALA A 50 -6.25 -1.15 -8.96
CA ALA A 50 -6.50 -2.27 -8.05
C ALA A 50 -7.67 -2.02 -7.07
N ASN A 51 -8.41 -0.91 -7.18
CA ASN A 51 -9.50 -0.55 -6.25
C ASN A 51 -10.49 -1.68 -5.95
N ASP A 52 -10.93 -2.41 -6.97
CA ASP A 52 -11.96 -3.44 -6.82
C ASP A 52 -11.53 -4.55 -5.86
N LEU A 53 -10.23 -4.84 -5.80
CA LEU A 53 -9.64 -5.80 -4.87
C LEU A 53 -9.84 -5.41 -3.40
N PHE A 54 -9.94 -4.11 -3.12
CA PHE A 54 -10.12 -3.57 -1.76
C PHE A 54 -11.60 -3.29 -1.44
N LYS A 55 -12.52 -3.53 -2.38
CA LYS A 55 -13.98 -3.43 -2.16
C LYS A 55 -14.57 -4.74 -1.65
N GLU A 56 -13.95 -5.87 -1.97
CA GLU A 56 -14.53 -7.19 -1.71
C GLU A 56 -14.58 -7.55 -0.22
N SER A 57 -13.64 -7.05 0.59
CA SER A 57 -13.53 -7.39 2.01
C SER A 57 -12.78 -6.31 2.79
N ASP A 58 -12.84 -6.38 4.12
CA ASP A 58 -12.17 -5.41 5.00
C ASP A 58 -10.65 -5.42 4.86
N PHE A 59 -10.08 -6.62 4.66
CA PHE A 59 -8.68 -6.88 4.36
C PHE A 59 -8.54 -7.60 3.01
N LEU A 60 -7.32 -7.76 2.51
CA LEU A 60 -7.08 -8.28 1.17
C LEU A 60 -7.60 -9.72 1.01
N LEU A 61 -8.68 -9.88 0.24
CA LEU A 61 -9.37 -11.16 0.02
C LEU A 61 -9.81 -11.87 1.32
N SER A 62 -10.00 -11.14 2.42
CA SER A 62 -10.38 -11.70 3.71
C SER A 62 -11.02 -10.67 4.64
N GLU A 63 -11.91 -11.10 5.53
CA GLU A 63 -12.41 -10.29 6.65
C GLU A 63 -11.40 -10.17 7.79
N GLU A 64 -10.35 -11.00 7.79
CA GLU A 64 -9.29 -11.00 8.79
C GLU A 64 -7.98 -10.48 8.22
N LEU A 65 -7.21 -9.79 9.08
CA LEU A 65 -5.86 -9.33 8.73
C LEU A 65 -4.95 -10.52 8.39
N SER A 66 -4.24 -10.42 7.26
CA SER A 66 -3.27 -11.41 6.83
C SER A 66 -1.84 -10.84 6.78
N LEU A 67 -0.86 -11.72 6.60
CA LEU A 67 0.53 -11.30 6.36
C LEU A 67 0.68 -10.44 5.12
N VAL A 68 -0.18 -10.62 4.11
CA VAL A 68 -0.11 -9.81 2.88
C VAL A 68 -0.51 -8.37 3.16
N ASP A 69 -1.52 -8.14 3.99
CA ASP A 69 -1.87 -6.78 4.42
C ASP A 69 -0.69 -6.11 5.14
N CYS A 70 0.01 -6.87 5.99
CA CYS A 70 1.21 -6.41 6.68
C CYS A 70 2.38 -6.07 5.73
N THR A 71 2.48 -6.68 4.55
CA THR A 71 3.51 -6.31 3.56
C THR A 71 3.13 -5.07 2.76
N LEU A 72 1.84 -4.74 2.67
CA LEU A 72 1.35 -3.54 1.98
C LEU A 72 1.30 -2.31 2.89
N ALA A 73 1.05 -2.49 4.18
CA ALA A 73 0.90 -1.38 5.12
C ALA A 73 2.10 -0.40 5.14
N PRO A 74 3.38 -0.85 5.11
CA PRO A 74 4.54 0.04 5.07
C PRO A 74 4.61 0.87 3.77
N LEU A 75 4.22 0.30 2.63
CA LEU A 75 4.14 1.00 1.36
C LEU A 75 3.07 2.09 1.42
N PHE A 76 1.88 1.74 1.91
CA PHE A 76 0.77 2.68 2.00
C PHE A 76 1.03 3.83 2.98
N TRP A 77 1.71 3.56 4.10
CA TRP A 77 2.16 4.58 5.05
C TRP A 77 3.06 5.63 4.38
N ARG A 78 3.89 5.24 3.40
CA ARG A 78 4.86 6.11 2.74
C ARG A 78 4.32 6.88 1.55
N LEU A 79 3.06 6.67 1.12
CA LEU A 79 2.49 7.39 -0.02
C LEU A 79 2.62 8.92 0.06
N PRO A 80 2.37 9.59 1.20
CA PRO A 80 2.56 11.03 1.32
C PRO A 80 4.01 11.46 1.11
N VAL A 81 4.97 10.65 1.58
CA VAL A 81 6.41 10.88 1.43
C VAL A 81 6.82 10.82 -0.04
N TYR A 82 6.17 9.95 -0.81
CA TYR A 82 6.34 9.85 -2.26
C TYR A 82 5.59 10.95 -3.03
N GLY A 83 4.84 11.83 -2.36
CA GLY A 83 4.01 12.85 -3.00
C GLY A 83 2.80 12.26 -3.74
N ILE A 84 2.32 11.09 -3.33
CA ILE A 84 1.20 10.39 -3.98
C ILE A 84 -0.07 10.60 -3.16
N ASP A 85 -1.00 11.35 -3.73
CA ASP A 85 -2.40 11.41 -3.30
C ASP A 85 -3.27 10.60 -4.28
N LEU A 86 -4.00 9.62 -3.78
CA LEU A 86 -4.90 8.78 -4.57
C LEU A 86 -6.18 9.50 -5.02
N GLY A 87 -6.55 10.60 -4.36
CA GLY A 87 -7.74 11.40 -4.65
C GLY A 87 -9.05 10.62 -4.54
N LYS A 88 -10.13 11.20 -5.11
CA LYS A 88 -11.47 10.58 -5.12
C LYS A 88 -11.49 9.16 -5.71
N PRO A 89 -10.76 8.86 -6.80
CA PRO A 89 -10.74 7.50 -7.34
C PRO A 89 -10.24 6.48 -6.32
N GLY A 90 -9.28 6.80 -5.46
CA GLY A 90 -8.73 5.88 -4.48
C GLY A 90 -9.43 5.86 -3.12
N SER A 91 -10.64 6.39 -2.99
CA SER A 91 -11.34 6.49 -1.70
C SER A 91 -11.54 5.15 -0.99
N THR A 92 -11.80 4.07 -1.76
CA THR A 92 -11.89 2.70 -1.23
C THR A 92 -10.57 2.28 -0.59
N ILE A 93 -9.47 2.46 -1.32
CA ILE A 93 -8.13 2.11 -0.84
C ILE A 93 -7.75 2.98 0.35
N GLN A 94 -8.08 4.27 0.35
CA GLN A 94 -7.87 5.13 1.51
C GLN A 94 -8.59 4.58 2.75
N GLY A 95 -9.84 4.11 2.63
CA GLY A 95 -10.54 3.44 3.71
C GLY A 95 -9.81 2.19 4.22
N TYR A 96 -9.32 1.34 3.31
CA TYR A 96 -8.49 0.19 3.65
C TYR A 96 -7.18 0.58 4.38
N ILE A 97 -6.47 1.59 3.87
CA ILE A 97 -5.24 2.10 4.48
C ILE A 97 -5.53 2.60 5.90
N GLN A 98 -6.60 3.38 6.09
CA GLN A 98 -6.99 3.88 7.41
C GLN A 98 -7.31 2.74 8.37
N ARG A 99 -8.00 1.69 7.92
CA ARG A 99 -8.23 0.48 8.73
C ARG A 99 -6.93 -0.19 9.14
N LEU A 100 -5.92 -0.27 8.27
CA LEU A 100 -4.62 -0.87 8.60
C LEU A 100 -3.82 -0.03 9.60
N ILE A 101 -3.63 1.26 9.30
CA ILE A 101 -2.72 2.11 10.07
C ILE A 101 -3.30 2.53 11.42
N SER A 102 -4.62 2.48 11.58
CA SER A 102 -5.29 2.77 12.86
C SER A 102 -5.07 1.68 13.91
N ARG A 103 -4.67 0.47 13.50
CA ARG A 103 -4.48 -0.68 14.39
C ARG A 103 -3.37 -0.42 15.42
N PRO A 104 -3.57 -0.80 16.70
CA PRO A 104 -2.53 -0.69 17.72
C PRO A 104 -1.22 -1.39 17.33
N SER A 105 -1.32 -2.56 16.68
CA SER A 105 -0.15 -3.34 16.23
C SER A 105 0.69 -2.59 15.19
N PHE A 106 0.05 -1.89 14.25
CA PHE A 106 0.76 -1.09 13.26
C PHE A 106 1.44 0.12 13.91
N LYS A 107 0.71 0.85 14.76
CA LYS A 107 1.27 2.00 15.49
C LYS A 107 2.46 1.61 16.37
N ALA A 108 2.39 0.46 17.02
CA ALA A 108 3.46 -0.08 17.84
C ALA A 108 4.67 -0.56 17.01
N SER A 109 4.46 -1.03 15.77
CA SER A 109 5.56 -1.46 14.90
C SER A 109 6.36 -0.31 14.29
N LEU A 110 5.78 0.90 14.22
CA LEU A 110 6.46 2.05 13.64
C LEU A 110 7.67 2.47 14.48
N THR A 111 8.80 2.66 13.81
CA THR A 111 9.97 3.33 14.40
C THR A 111 9.72 4.84 14.54
N ARG A 112 10.56 5.52 15.35
CA ARG A 112 10.49 6.99 15.43
C ARG A 112 10.73 7.65 14.07
N ALA A 113 11.73 7.17 13.32
CA ALA A 113 12.06 7.69 12.00
C ALA A 113 10.89 7.57 11.02
N GLU A 114 10.16 6.44 11.01
CA GLU A 114 9.01 6.25 10.13
C GLU A 114 7.81 7.14 10.49
N ARG A 115 7.63 7.46 11.79
CA ARG A 115 6.62 8.41 12.23
C ARG A 115 6.94 9.83 11.78
N GLU A 116 8.16 10.27 12.04
CA GLU A 116 8.65 11.60 11.68
C GLU A 116 8.66 11.80 10.15
N MET A 117 9.00 10.76 9.39
CA MET A 117 9.01 10.80 7.93
C MET A 117 7.66 11.25 7.34
N VAL A 118 6.55 10.69 7.83
CA VAL A 118 5.21 11.06 7.33
C VAL A 118 4.77 12.40 7.89
N LEU A 119 5.04 12.67 9.17
CA LEU A 119 4.72 13.97 9.79
C LEU A 119 5.33 15.15 9.01
N ASN A 120 6.56 14.98 8.50
CA ASN A 120 7.25 16.01 7.72
C ASN A 120 6.75 16.14 6.28
N ALA A 121 6.02 15.14 5.78
CA ALA A 121 5.50 15.08 4.42
C ALA A 121 4.02 15.49 4.30
N THR A 122 3.32 15.68 5.44
CA THR A 122 1.92 16.13 5.51
C THR A 122 1.85 17.57 5.99
#